data_AF-A0A5S9MJZ6-F1
#
_entry.id   AF-A0A5S9MJZ6-F1
#
_cell.length_a   1.000
_cell.length_b   1.000
_cell.length_c   1.000
_cell.angle_alpha   90.00
_cell.angle_beta   90.00
_cell.angle_gamma   90.00
#
_symmetry.space_group_name_H-M   'P 1'
#
loop_
_entity.id
_entity.type
_entity.pdbx_description
1 polymer ?
#
loop_
_entity_poly.entity_id
_entity_poly.type
_entity_poly.pdbx_seq_one_letter_code
_entity_poly.pdbx_strand_id
1 'polypeptide(L)'
;METMSTVQFVSNDLIDRARKLNSTLLSDVMGCTGAMDHQIKPVARGMNVAGTAFFTVSLRPGDNLFLHQAIYSAKEGDVLIVDGKDHKGHAYLGELMAGAAKAVGIEGIVIDGLVRDKLALEELAFPIYSKGFMPNGPF
;
A
#
# COMPACT_ATOMS: atom_id res chain seq x y z
N MET A 1 -22.07 -7.44 -22.83
CA MET A 1 -20.87 -6.59 -22.66
C MET A 1 -21.20 -5.65 -21.51
N GLU A 2 -20.89 -6.06 -20.28
CA GLU A 2 -21.13 -5.23 -19.09
C GLU A 2 -20.34 -3.94 -19.24
N THR A 3 -21.05 -2.82 -19.25
CA THR A 3 -20.47 -1.50 -19.13
C THR A 3 -19.66 -1.46 -17.84
N MET A 4 -18.32 -1.37 -17.95
CA MET A 4 -17.47 -0.99 -16.83
C MET A 4 -18.07 0.28 -16.22
N SER A 5 -18.66 0.16 -15.04
CA SER A 5 -19.11 1.31 -14.28
C SER A 5 -17.89 2.20 -14.06
N THR A 6 -17.94 3.45 -14.51
CA THR A 6 -16.89 4.42 -14.22
C THR A 6 -16.74 4.51 -12.71
N VAL A 7 -15.60 4.04 -12.19
CA VAL A 7 -15.29 4.11 -10.76
C VAL A 7 -15.27 5.59 -10.39
N GLN A 8 -16.14 5.99 -9.45
CA GLN A 8 -16.16 7.35 -8.94
C GLN A 8 -15.20 7.47 -7.76
N PHE A 9 -14.11 8.21 -7.97
CA PHE A 9 -13.16 8.51 -6.90
C PHE A 9 -13.63 9.69 -6.03
N VAL A 10 -13.17 9.71 -4.78
CA VAL A 10 -13.41 10.82 -3.86
C VAL A 10 -12.61 12.06 -4.29
N SER A 11 -13.10 13.25 -3.94
CA SER A 11 -12.41 14.50 -4.26
C SER A 11 -11.14 14.67 -3.43
N ASN A 12 -10.16 15.40 -3.98
CA ASN A 12 -8.91 15.71 -3.26
C ASN A 12 -9.16 16.47 -1.95
N ASP A 13 -10.17 17.35 -1.87
CA ASP A 13 -10.57 18.02 -0.62
C ASP A 13 -10.92 17.03 0.50
N LEU A 14 -11.66 15.96 0.17
CA LEU A 14 -12.02 14.94 1.15
C LEU A 14 -10.79 14.15 1.60
N ILE A 15 -9.88 13.84 0.68
CA ILE A 15 -8.61 13.17 1.00
C ILE A 15 -7.76 14.04 1.94
N ASP A 16 -7.63 15.34 1.64
CA ASP A 16 -6.86 16.29 2.46
C ASP A 16 -7.44 16.46 3.87
N ARG A 17 -8.77 16.41 3.99
CA ARG A 17 -9.45 16.43 5.29
C ARG A 17 -9.26 15.11 6.03
N ALA A 18 -9.39 13.98 5.34
CA ALA A 18 -9.19 12.65 5.93
C ALA A 18 -7.78 12.46 6.47
N ARG A 19 -6.76 13.01 5.79
CA ARG A 19 -5.35 12.97 6.20
C ARG A 19 -5.09 13.61 7.57
N LYS A 20 -5.96 14.52 8.03
CA LYS A 20 -5.86 15.20 9.34
C LYS A 20 -6.53 14.41 10.47
N LEU A 21 -7.26 13.35 10.13
CA LEU A 21 -7.95 12.49 11.09
C LEU A 21 -7.13 11.23 11.38
N ASN A 22 -7.38 10.61 12.53
CA ASN A 22 -6.84 9.28 12.79
C ASN A 22 -7.75 8.22 12.13
N SER A 23 -7.17 7.07 11.80
CA SER A 23 -7.92 5.95 11.20
C SER A 23 -9.02 5.42 12.13
N THR A 24 -8.86 5.57 13.45
CA THR A 24 -9.86 5.14 14.43
C THR A 24 -11.14 5.98 14.37
N LEU A 25 -11.05 7.31 14.23
CA LEU A 25 -12.22 8.18 14.07
C LEU A 25 -12.96 7.86 12.77
N LEU A 26 -12.23 7.59 11.68
CA LEU A 26 -12.82 7.14 10.42
C LEU A 26 -13.56 5.81 10.59
N SER A 27 -12.96 4.84 11.28
CA SER A 27 -13.60 3.56 11.61
C SER A 27 -14.85 3.74 12.46
N ASP A 28 -14.79 4.57 13.51
CA ASP A 28 -15.93 4.80 14.42
C ASP A 28 -17.13 5.37 13.68
N VAL A 29 -16.93 6.39 12.82
CA VAL A 29 -18.04 6.97 12.03
C VAL A 29 -18.55 6.04 10.93
N MET A 30 -17.72 5.08 10.49
CA MET A 30 -18.10 4.00 9.57
C MET A 30 -18.71 2.78 10.31
N GLY A 31 -19.07 2.92 11.59
CA GLY A 31 -19.71 1.87 12.36
C GLY A 31 -18.77 0.75 12.80
N CYS A 32 -17.49 1.08 13.03
CA CYS A 32 -16.42 0.14 13.39
C CYS A 32 -16.18 -0.94 12.32
N THR A 33 -16.26 -0.55 11.04
CA THR A 33 -16.03 -1.43 9.88
C THR A 33 -14.98 -0.84 8.93
N GLY A 34 -14.54 -1.63 7.95
CA GLY A 34 -13.60 -1.18 6.91
C GLY A 34 -12.12 -1.22 7.28
N ALA A 35 -11.77 -1.67 8.49
CA ALA A 35 -10.39 -1.93 8.87
C ALA A 35 -9.83 -3.14 8.10
N MET A 36 -8.54 -3.07 7.73
CA MET A 36 -7.80 -4.21 7.20
C MET A 36 -7.38 -5.18 8.32
N ASP A 37 -6.82 -6.33 7.94
CA ASP A 37 -6.28 -7.31 8.89
C ASP A 37 -5.32 -6.64 9.89
N HIS A 38 -5.47 -6.97 11.18
CA HIS A 38 -4.71 -6.35 12.25
C HIS A 38 -3.18 -6.50 12.12
N GLN A 39 -2.69 -7.50 11.38
CA GLN A 39 -1.26 -7.69 11.13
C GLN A 39 -0.69 -6.67 10.16
N ILE A 40 -1.51 -6.04 9.30
CA ILE A 40 -1.07 -4.98 8.40
C ILE A 40 -0.76 -3.73 9.23
N LYS A 41 0.54 -3.46 9.40
CA LYS A 41 1.09 -2.40 10.24
C LYS A 41 2.09 -1.57 9.44
N PRO A 42 2.30 -0.30 9.83
CA PRO A 42 3.34 0.51 9.20
C PRO A 42 4.72 -0.13 9.43
N VAL A 43 5.54 -0.14 8.39
CA VAL A 43 6.90 -0.71 8.40
C VAL A 43 7.81 0.00 9.40
N ALA A 44 7.64 1.31 9.56
CA ALA A 44 8.30 2.11 10.58
C ALA A 44 7.33 3.07 11.28
N ARG A 45 7.76 3.63 12.41
CA ARG A 45 6.97 4.61 13.17
C ARG A 45 6.81 5.90 12.37
N GLY A 46 5.71 6.61 12.61
CA GLY A 46 5.45 7.92 11.99
C GLY A 46 4.96 7.86 10.55
N MET A 47 4.81 6.66 9.96
CA MET A 47 4.24 6.50 8.63
C MET A 47 2.71 6.68 8.66
N ASN A 48 2.19 7.54 7.79
CA ASN A 48 0.76 7.77 7.57
C ASN A 48 0.54 7.99 6.08
N VAL A 49 -0.54 7.41 5.54
CA VAL A 49 -0.95 7.60 4.15
C VAL A 49 -2.47 7.77 4.10
N ALA A 50 -2.92 8.71 3.27
CA ALA A 50 -4.31 8.88 2.89
C ALA A 50 -4.34 9.21 1.40
N GLY A 51 -5.15 8.50 0.62
CA GLY A 51 -5.21 8.72 -0.82
C GLY A 51 -6.14 7.72 -1.48
N THR A 52 -6.25 7.84 -2.80
CA THR A 52 -7.11 6.98 -3.60
C THR A 52 -6.37 5.69 -3.93
N ALA A 53 -7.03 4.56 -3.69
CA ALA A 53 -6.57 3.25 -4.15
C ALA A 53 -6.82 3.11 -5.67
N PHE A 54 -6.04 3.85 -6.47
CA PHE A 54 -6.25 3.89 -7.93
C PHE A 54 -5.89 2.55 -8.59
N PHE A 55 -4.81 1.91 -8.13
CA PHE A 55 -4.44 0.57 -8.52
C PHE A 55 -4.54 -0.40 -7.35
N THR A 56 -5.32 -1.47 -7.57
CA THR A 56 -5.33 -2.65 -6.71
C THR A 56 -4.66 -3.80 -7.47
N VAL A 57 -3.64 -4.41 -6.87
CA VAL A 57 -2.82 -5.44 -7.53
C VAL A 57 -3.06 -6.77 -6.84
N SER A 58 -3.54 -7.77 -7.57
CA SER A 58 -3.61 -9.15 -7.08
C SER A 58 -2.40 -9.92 -7.58
N LEU A 59 -1.55 -10.38 -6.66
CA LEU A 59 -0.33 -11.11 -6.97
C LEU A 59 -0.52 -12.63 -6.89
N ARG A 60 0.38 -13.35 -7.57
CA ARG A 60 0.63 -14.76 -7.31
C ARG A 60 1.52 -14.87 -6.07
N PRO A 61 1.30 -15.86 -5.17
CA PRO A 61 2.16 -16.06 -3.99
C PRO A 61 3.66 -16.11 -4.32
N GLY A 62 4.40 -15.11 -3.83
CA GLY A 62 5.86 -15.01 -3.98
C GLY A 62 6.37 -14.37 -5.28
N ASP A 63 5.49 -13.89 -6.15
CA ASP A 63 5.82 -13.16 -7.38
C ASP A 63 5.43 -11.68 -7.24
N ASN A 64 6.28 -10.77 -7.71
CA ASN A 64 6.03 -9.33 -7.60
C ASN A 64 6.04 -8.60 -8.97
N LEU A 65 5.94 -9.31 -10.09
CA LEU A 65 6.05 -8.71 -11.43
C LEU A 65 4.96 -7.64 -11.66
N PHE A 66 3.72 -7.95 -11.29
CA PHE A 66 2.62 -6.98 -11.42
C PHE A 66 2.72 -5.82 -10.42
N LEU A 67 3.47 -5.98 -9.33
CA LEU A 67 3.76 -4.87 -8.42
C LEU A 67 4.74 -3.88 -9.09
N HIS A 68 5.77 -4.37 -9.78
CA HIS A 68 6.62 -3.51 -10.61
C HIS A 68 5.81 -2.74 -11.65
N GLN A 69 4.97 -3.44 -12.41
CA GLN A 69 4.13 -2.80 -13.43
C GLN A 69 3.21 -1.73 -12.83
N ALA A 70 2.58 -2.01 -11.69
CA ALA A 70 1.71 -1.06 -11.01
C ALA A 70 2.46 0.19 -10.55
N ILE A 71 3.67 0.05 -9.98
CA ILE A 71 4.50 1.20 -9.58
C ILE A 71 4.78 2.11 -10.77
N TYR A 72 5.16 1.56 -11.92
CA TYR A 72 5.47 2.37 -13.10
C TYR A 72 4.24 2.89 -13.86
N SER A 73 3.05 2.37 -13.56
CA SER A 73 1.78 2.81 -14.15
C SER A 73 1.03 3.81 -13.27
N ALA A 74 1.41 3.91 -11.99
CA ALA A 74 0.85 4.83 -11.01
C ALA A 74 1.15 6.29 -11.36
N LYS A 75 0.33 7.19 -10.81
CA LYS A 75 0.50 8.63 -10.89
C LYS A 75 0.81 9.21 -9.52
N GLU A 76 1.29 10.45 -9.54
CA GLU A 76 1.47 11.24 -8.33
C GLU A 76 0.15 11.32 -7.54
N GLY A 77 0.21 11.05 -6.23
CA GLY A 77 -0.97 11.05 -5.36
C GLY A 77 -1.64 9.68 -5.16
N ASP A 78 -1.27 8.67 -5.95
CA ASP A 78 -1.90 7.34 -5.86
C ASP A 78 -1.42 6.57 -4.62
N VAL A 79 -2.30 5.73 -4.08
CA VAL A 79 -1.97 4.71 -3.07
C VAL A 79 -2.12 3.35 -3.72
N LEU A 80 -1.10 2.50 -3.60
CA LEU A 80 -1.16 1.13 -4.11
C LEU A 80 -1.65 0.17 -3.04
N ILE A 81 -2.67 -0.62 -3.36
CA ILE A 81 -3.14 -1.71 -2.50
C ILE A 81 -2.79 -3.05 -3.16
N VAL A 82 -2.05 -3.88 -2.46
CA VAL A 82 -1.47 -5.12 -3.00
C VAL A 82 -1.97 -6.30 -2.21
N ASP A 83 -2.66 -7.22 -2.88
CA ASP A 83 -3.06 -8.51 -2.34
C ASP A 83 -1.99 -9.57 -2.67
N GLY A 84 -1.16 -9.87 -1.68
CA GLY A 84 -0.12 -10.90 -1.72
C GLY A 84 -0.56 -12.26 -1.19
N LYS A 85 -1.87 -12.48 -1.00
CA LYS A 85 -2.47 -13.76 -0.56
C LYS A 85 -1.92 -14.29 0.77
N ASP A 86 -1.53 -13.40 1.68
CA ASP A 86 -0.88 -13.75 2.96
C ASP A 86 0.35 -14.68 2.81
N HIS A 87 1.06 -14.63 1.68
CA HIS A 87 2.22 -15.48 1.46
C HIS A 87 3.38 -15.08 2.37
N LYS A 88 3.87 -16.04 3.15
CA LYS A 88 4.93 -15.82 4.17
C LYS A 88 6.30 -16.33 3.77
N GLY A 89 6.43 -16.96 2.59
CA GLY A 89 7.71 -17.53 2.16
C GLY A 89 8.71 -16.50 1.62
N HIS A 90 8.21 -15.38 1.06
CA HIS A 90 9.00 -14.41 0.30
C HIS A 90 8.44 -12.99 0.50
N ALA A 91 9.31 -11.99 0.43
CA ALA A 91 8.94 -10.59 0.46
C ALA A 91 8.59 -10.07 -0.95
N TYR A 92 7.58 -9.22 -1.05
CA TYR A 92 7.14 -8.64 -2.33
C TYR A 92 7.88 -7.35 -2.69
N LEU A 93 8.39 -6.63 -1.70
CA LEU A 93 8.98 -5.30 -1.85
C LEU A 93 10.16 -5.11 -0.90
N GLY A 94 11.19 -4.43 -1.40
CA GLY A 94 12.37 -3.99 -0.66
C GLY A 94 12.75 -2.54 -1.02
N GLU A 95 13.95 -2.11 -0.64
CA GLU A 95 14.36 -0.70 -0.70
C GLU A 95 14.30 -0.10 -2.11
N LEU A 96 14.71 -0.86 -3.14
CA LEU A 96 14.82 -0.35 -4.50
C LEU A 96 13.45 -0.03 -5.10
N MET A 97 12.49 -0.93 -4.89
CA MET A 97 11.11 -0.74 -5.36
C MET A 97 10.41 0.36 -4.57
N ALA A 98 10.66 0.44 -3.26
CA ALA A 98 10.15 1.52 -2.42
C ALA A 98 10.67 2.88 -2.88
N GLY A 99 11.97 2.97 -3.18
CA GLY A 99 12.60 4.18 -3.71
C GLY A 99 12.03 4.57 -5.07
N ALA A 100 11.82 3.60 -5.97
CA ALA A 100 11.18 3.84 -7.25
C ALA A 100 9.74 4.35 -7.09
N ALA A 101 8.95 3.75 -6.21
CA ALA A 101 7.59 4.18 -5.92
C ALA A 101 7.53 5.61 -5.39
N LYS A 102 8.41 5.96 -4.44
CA LYS A 102 8.55 7.33 -3.93
C LYS A 102 8.93 8.31 -5.04
N ALA A 103 9.84 7.92 -5.94
CA ALA A 103 10.26 8.77 -7.05
C ALA A 103 9.17 9.01 -8.11
N VAL A 104 8.24 8.06 -8.29
CA VAL A 104 7.05 8.21 -9.15
C VAL A 104 6.03 9.18 -8.54
N GLY A 105 6.10 9.44 -7.23
CA GLY A 105 5.13 10.29 -6.51
C GLY A 105 3.94 9.53 -5.93
N ILE A 106 4.04 8.20 -5.81
CA ILE A 106 3.07 7.40 -5.06
C ILE A 106 3.07 7.88 -3.61
N GLU A 107 1.91 7.97 -2.98
CA GLU A 107 1.73 8.45 -1.60
C GLU A 107 2.01 7.36 -0.56
N GLY A 108 1.79 6.09 -0.92
CA GLY A 108 2.13 4.95 -0.10
C GLY A 108 1.72 3.62 -0.72
N ILE A 109 2.18 2.54 -0.09
CA ILE A 109 1.90 1.17 -0.52
C ILE A 109 1.41 0.34 0.68
N VAL A 110 0.30 -0.37 0.49
CA VAL A 110 -0.22 -1.33 1.47
C VAL A 110 -0.16 -2.72 0.87
N ILE A 111 0.52 -3.65 1.55
CA ILE A 111 0.74 -5.02 1.06
C ILE A 111 0.17 -6.03 2.05
N ASP A 112 -0.77 -6.85 1.59
CA ASP A 112 -1.19 -8.07 2.28
C ASP A 112 -0.13 -9.17 2.09
N GLY A 113 0.99 -9.02 2.79
CA GLY A 113 2.16 -9.88 2.66
C GLY A 113 3.36 -9.33 3.42
N LEU A 114 4.56 -9.85 3.11
CA LEU A 114 5.80 -9.47 3.77
C LEU A 114 6.68 -8.58 2.88
N VAL A 115 7.53 -7.78 3.52
CA VAL A 115 8.53 -6.91 2.86
C VAL A 115 9.94 -7.22 3.38
N ARG A 116 10.97 -6.59 2.83
CA ARG A 116 12.37 -6.75 3.28
C ARG A 116 13.07 -5.40 3.42
N ASP A 117 14.37 -5.43 3.75
CA ASP A 117 15.22 -4.24 3.85
C ASP A 117 14.74 -3.23 4.92
N LYS A 118 14.32 -3.74 6.09
CA LYS A 118 13.67 -2.97 7.16
C LYS A 118 14.31 -1.62 7.48
N LEU A 119 15.64 -1.60 7.68
CA LEU A 119 16.35 -0.38 8.06
C LEU A 119 16.31 0.67 6.94
N ALA A 120 16.53 0.24 5.70
CA ALA A 120 16.44 1.12 4.54
C ALA A 120 15.02 1.65 4.31
N LEU A 121 13.99 0.81 4.52
CA LEU A 121 12.60 1.25 4.43
C LEU A 121 12.21 2.27 5.52
N GLU A 122 12.80 2.14 6.72
CA GLU A 122 12.64 3.12 7.80
C GLU A 122 13.31 4.46 7.44
N GLU A 123 14.55 4.42 6.93
CA GLU A 123 15.29 5.61 6.51
C GLU A 123 14.65 6.32 5.31
N LEU A 124 14.02 5.59 4.40
CA LEU A 124 13.35 6.15 3.22
C LEU A 124 12.16 7.06 3.61
N ALA A 125 11.60 6.87 4.81
CA ALA A 125 10.44 7.61 5.33
C ALA A 125 9.24 7.65 4.35
N PHE A 126 9.07 6.58 3.57
CA PHE A 126 7.98 6.41 2.63
C PHE A 126 6.91 5.49 3.24
N PRO A 127 5.61 5.89 3.29
CA PRO A 127 4.58 5.09 3.92
C PRO A 127 4.39 3.71 3.27
N ILE A 128 4.82 2.67 3.98
CA ILE A 128 4.60 1.28 3.59
C ILE A 128 3.94 0.54 4.74
N TYR A 129 2.88 -0.21 4.43
CA TYR A 129 2.17 -1.06 5.36
C TYR A 129 2.31 -2.52 4.91
N SER A 130 2.64 -3.42 5.83
CA SER A 130 2.79 -4.85 5.56
C SER A 130 2.47 -5.68 6.79
N LYS A 131 2.40 -7.01 6.63
CA LYS A 131 2.23 -7.96 7.74
C LYS A 131 3.53 -8.30 8.49
N GLY A 132 4.67 -7.79 8.03
CA GLY A 132 5.98 -8.06 8.63
C GLY A 132 7.10 -8.15 7.61
N PHE A 133 8.18 -8.85 7.98
CA PHE A 133 9.42 -8.89 7.22
C PHE A 133 9.88 -10.32 6.89
N MET A 134 10.47 -10.50 5.71
CA MET A 134 11.05 -11.75 5.23
C MET A 134 12.28 -11.49 4.37
N PRO A 135 13.46 -12.07 4.68
CA PRO A 135 14.66 -11.81 3.88
C PRO A 135 14.62 -12.44 2.47
N ASN A 136 13.87 -13.54 2.28
CA ASN A 136 13.77 -14.19 0.98
C ASN A 136 13.11 -13.25 -0.04
N GLY A 137 13.76 -13.01 -1.17
CA GLY A 137 13.21 -12.20 -2.27
C GLY A 137 12.14 -12.94 -3.08
N PRO A 138 11.37 -12.23 -3.92
CA PRO A 138 10.40 -12.87 -4.82
C PRO A 138 11.11 -13.71 -5.90
N PHE A 139 10.36 -14.61 -6.53
CA PHE A 139 10.85 -15.42 -7.65
C PHE A 139 10.83 -14.67 -8.98
#